data_AF-A0A3M5X5F8-F1
#
_entry.id   AF-A0A3M5X5F8-F1
#
_cell.length_a   1.000
_cell.length_b   1.000
_cell.length_c   1.000
_cell.angle_alpha   90.00
_cell.angle_beta   90.00
_cell.angle_gamma   90.00
#
_symmetry.space_group_name_H-M   'P 1'
#
loop_
_entity.id
_entity.type
_entity.pdbx_description
1 polymer ?
#
loop_
_entity_poly.entity_id
_entity_poly.type
_entity_poly.pdbx_seq_one_letter_code
_entity_poly.pdbx_strand_id
1 'polypeptide(L)' 'MKKFFSLFATLLVLAIALWIGRTLWVDYMDSPWTRDGRVRADIINVAADVSGTVVDVPVHDNQWVKRGDLLMQI' A
#
# COMPACT_ATOMS: atom_id res chain seq x y z
N MET A 1 56.24 1.34 29.43
CA MET A 1 55.58 1.57 28.12
C MET A 1 54.66 0.42 27.69
N LYS A 2 55.10 -0.86 27.67
CA LYS A 2 54.26 -2.01 27.26
C LYS A 2 52.94 -2.17 28.06
N LYS A 3 52.97 -1.93 29.37
CA LYS A 3 51.75 -1.99 30.23
C LYS A 3 50.72 -0.91 29.88
N PHE A 4 51.17 0.32 29.56
CA PHE A 4 50.29 1.40 29.11
C PHE A 4 49.66 1.09 27.76
N PHE A 5 50.43 0.52 26.84
CA PHE A 5 49.91 0.11 25.53
C PHE A 5 48.87 -1.01 25.65
N SER A 6 49.14 -2.02 26.50
CA SER A 6 48.17 -3.08 26.78
C SER A 6 46.91 -2.55 27.46
N LEU A 7 47.03 -1.63 28.41
CA LEU A 7 45.88 -1.02 29.07
C LEU A 7 45.01 -0.23 28.07
N PHE A 8 45.66 0.55 27.19
CA PHE A 8 44.98 1.31 26.16
C PHE A 8 44.27 0.40 25.15
N ALA A 9 44.92 -0.69 24.72
CA ALA A 9 44.31 -1.67 23.83
C ALA A 9 43.07 -2.33 24.47
N THR A 10 43.15 -2.72 25.74
CA THR A 10 42.01 -3.30 26.46
C THR A 10 40.86 -2.30 26.60
N LEU A 11 41.16 -1.04 26.94
CA LEU A 11 40.15 0.02 27.03
C LEU A 11 39.49 0.31 25.68
N LEU A 12 40.27 0.29 24.60
CA LEU A 12 39.75 0.47 23.24
C LEU A 12 38.78 -0.67 22.87
N VAL A 13 39.17 -1.91 23.13
CA VAL A 13 38.32 -3.09 22.87
C VAL A 13 37.05 -3.03 23.72
N LEU A 14 37.16 -2.65 24.99
CA LEU A 14 36.00 -2.47 25.87
C LEU A 14 35.04 -1.39 25.36
N ALA A 15 35.57 -0.25 24.91
CA ALA A 15 34.77 0.83 24.35
C ALA A 15 34.03 0.39 23.08
N ILE A 16 34.70 -0.34 22.19
CA ILE A 16 34.09 -0.90 20.97
C ILE A 16 32.98 -1.90 21.33
N ALA A 17 33.22 -2.78 22.31
CA ALA A 17 32.22 -3.75 22.74
C ALA A 17 30.97 -3.07 23.31
N LEU A 18 31.14 -2.04 24.14
CA LEU A 18 30.03 -1.24 24.68
C LEU A 18 29.26 -0.53 23.57
N TRP A 19 29.97 0.03 22.59
CA TRP A 19 29.34 0.69 21.45
C TRP A 19 28.48 -0.27 20.63
N ILE A 20 29.02 -1.44 20.26
CA ILE A 20 28.28 -2.47 19.51
C ILE A 20 27.06 -2.95 20.31
N GLY A 21 27.23 -3.25 21.59
CA GLY A 21 26.13 -3.69 22.45
C GLY A 21 25.01 -2.65 22.54
N ARG A 22 25.36 -1.36 22.64
CA ARG A 22 24.40 -0.27 22.68
C ARG A 22 23.66 -0.12 21.34
N THR A 23 24.36 -0.23 20.22
CA THR A 23 23.73 -0.16 18.88
C THR A 23 22.74 -1.30 18.69
N LEU A 24 23.13 -2.53 19.01
CA LEU A 24 22.24 -3.69 18.92
C LEU A 24 21.02 -3.57 19.84
N TRP A 25 21.21 -3.02 21.05
CA TRP A 25 20.09 -2.76 21.95
C TRP A 25 19.11 -1.74 21.38
N VAL A 26 19.62 -0.62 20.86
CA VAL A 26 18.79 0.43 20.24
C VAL A 26 18.05 -0.12 19.04
N ASP A 27 18.74 -0.82 18.13
CA ASP A 27 18.11 -1.42 16.96
C ASP A 27 17.02 -2.42 17.37
N TYR A 28 17.24 -3.21 18.43
CA TYR A 28 16.26 -4.16 18.92
C TYR A 28 15.03 -3.49 19.57
N MET A 29 15.22 -2.41 20.34
CA MET A 29 14.12 -1.75 21.04
C MET A 29 13.36 -0.76 20.17
N ASP A 30 14.06 -0.04 19.31
CA ASP A 30 13.51 1.09 18.56
C ASP A 30 13.07 0.69 17.16
N SER A 31 13.46 -0.49 16.65
CA SER A 31 12.92 -0.98 15.38
C SER A 31 11.50 -1.52 15.57
N PRO A 32 10.47 -0.86 15.03
CA PRO A 32 9.10 -1.34 15.15
C PRO A 32 8.94 -2.62 14.34
N TRP A 33 8.63 -3.73 15.00
CA TRP A 33 8.23 -4.97 14.35
C TRP A 33 6.74 -5.20 14.55
N THR A 34 6.03 -5.55 13.48
CA THR A 34 4.63 -5.96 13.58
C THR A 34 4.37 -7.13 12.63
N ARG A 35 3.71 -8.18 13.15
CA ARG A 35 3.18 -9.28 12.33
C ARG A 35 1.83 -8.93 11.70
N ASP A 36 1.26 -7.81 12.11
CA ASP A 36 -0.08 -7.36 11.74
C ASP A 36 -0.06 -6.31 10.62
N GLY A 37 1.07 -6.16 9.92
CA GLY A 37 1.15 -5.34 8.72
C GLY A 37 0.13 -5.81 7.69
N ARG A 38 -0.94 -5.03 7.48
CA ARG A 38 -1.96 -5.30 6.45
C ARG A 38 -1.86 -4.23 5.37
N VAL A 39 -1.80 -4.68 4.12
CA VAL A 39 -1.91 -3.80 2.94
C VAL A 39 -3.38 -3.69 2.58
N ARG A 40 -3.92 -2.46 2.55
CA ARG A 40 -5.26 -2.17 2.00
C ARG A 40 -5.08 -1.54 0.63
N ALA A 41 -5.77 -2.09 -0.37
CA ALA A 41 -5.90 -1.48 -1.68
C ALA A 41 -7.36 -1.05 -1.87
N ASP A 42 -7.58 0.23 -2.18
CA ASP A 42 -8.90 0.74 -2.49
C ASP A 42 -9.12 0.61 -4.00
N ILE A 43 -10.02 -0.30 -4.39
CA ILE A 43 -10.39 -0.52 -5.79
C ILE A 43 -11.67 0.27 -6.05
N ILE A 44 -11.57 1.31 -6.88
CA ILE A 44 -12.73 2.06 -7.35
C ILE A 44 -13.07 1.54 -8.75
N ASN A 45 -14.25 0.93 -8.87
CA ASN A 45 -14.77 0.50 -10.17
C ASN A 45 -15.33 1.73 -10.91
N VAL A 46 -14.64 2.14 -11.96
CA VAL A 46 -15.15 3.16 -12.91
C VAL A 46 -15.90 2.41 -14.00
N ALA A 47 -17.24 2.56 -14.03
CA ALA A 47 -18.01 2.17 -15.19
C ALA A 47 -17.75 3.18 -16.31
N ALA A 48 -17.54 2.69 -17.54
CA ALA A 48 -17.60 3.56 -18.70
C ALA A 48 -19.01 4.16 -18.76
N ASP A 49 -19.10 5.47 -18.97
CA ASP A 49 -20.36 6.12 -19.33
C ASP A 49 -20.86 5.42 -20.59
N VAL A 50 -21.89 4.57 -20.46
CA VAL A 50 -22.44 3.88 -21.62
C VAL A 50 -23.00 4.95 -22.54
N SER A 51 -22.43 4.98 -23.73
CA SER A 51 -22.52 6.09 -24.68
C SER A 51 -23.96 6.36 -25.08
N GLY A 52 -24.57 7.32 -24.39
CA GLY A 52 -25.62 8.18 -24.90
C GLY A 52 -26.82 8.31 -23.96
N THR A 53 -27.26 9.55 -23.84
CA THR A 53 -28.47 9.90 -23.10
C THR A 53 -29.64 9.57 -23.98
N VAL A 54 -30.57 8.72 -23.53
CA VAL A 54 -31.77 8.36 -24.30
C VAL A 54 -32.43 9.64 -24.82
N VAL A 55 -32.34 9.85 -26.13
CA VAL A 55 -32.82 11.07 -26.79
C VAL A 55 -34.33 10.94 -27.07
N ASP A 56 -34.78 9.74 -27.41
CA ASP A 56 -36.18 9.49 -27.76
C ASP A 56 -36.61 8.03 -27.55
N VAL A 57 -37.88 7.85 -27.23
CA VAL A 57 -38.55 6.54 -27.08
C VAL A 57 -39.85 6.61 -27.90
N PRO A 58 -39.79 6.27 -29.21
CA PRO A 58 -40.92 6.44 -30.12
C PRO A 58 -41.98 5.32 -30.00
N VAL A 59 -42.14 4.73 -28.81
CA VAL A 59 -43.12 3.68 -28.51
C VAL A 59 -43.92 4.02 -27.26
N HIS A 60 -45.21 3.69 -27.27
CA HIS A 60 -46.06 3.84 -26.10
C HIS A 60 -46.21 2.50 -25.35
N ASP A 61 -46.72 2.58 -24.12
CA ASP A 61 -46.92 1.41 -23.28
C ASP A 61 -47.85 0.37 -23.96
N ASN A 62 -47.49 -0.91 -23.84
CA ASN A 62 -48.17 -2.07 -24.45
C ASN A 62 -48.40 -1.99 -25.97
N GLN A 63 -47.61 -1.20 -26.69
CA GLN A 63 -47.64 -1.16 -28.16
C GLN A 63 -47.22 -2.53 -28.73
N TRP A 64 -48.03 -3.06 -29.64
CA TRP A 64 -47.65 -4.25 -30.40
C TRP A 64 -46.57 -3.89 -31.45
N VAL A 65 -45.35 -4.40 -31.26
CA VAL A 65 -44.21 -4.13 -32.14
C VAL A 65 -43.87 -5.32 -33.05
N LYS A 66 -43.26 -5.03 -34.20
CA LYS A 66 -42.78 -6.01 -35.16
C LYS A 66 -41.24 -6.01 -35.20
N ARG A 67 -40.68 -7.08 -35.75
CA ARG A 67 -39.22 -7.19 -35.93
C ARG A 67 -38.73 -6.05 -36.84
N GLY A 68 -37.83 -5.22 -36.31
CA GLY A 68 -37.24 -4.08 -37.03
C GLY A 68 -37.74 -2.71 -36.55
N ASP A 69 -38.73 -2.67 -35.66
CA ASP A 69 -39.24 -1.40 -35.11
C ASP A 69 -38.22 -0.78 -34.15
N LEU A 70 -38.02 0.54 -34.29
CA LEU A 70 -37.15 1.33 -33.42
C LEU A 70 -37.81 1.49 -32.05
N LEU A 71 -37.17 0.98 -31.00
CA LEU A 71 -37.71 1.05 -29.63
C LEU A 71 -37.11 2.19 -28.80
N MET A 72 -35.84 2.52 -29.05
CA MET A 72 -35.10 3.49 -28.26
C MET A 72 -33.99 4.10 -29.11
N GLN A 73 -33.82 5.41 -28.96
CA GLN A 73 -32.70 6.15 -29.51
C GLN A 73 -31.80 6.62 -28.36
N ILE A 74 -30.52 6.27 -28.43
CA ILE A 74 -29.47 6.57 -27.45
C ILE A 74 -28.59 7.71 -27.96
#